data_AF-A0A657LWD8-F1
#
_entry.id   AF-A0A657LWD8-F1
#
_cell.length_a   1.000
_cell.length_b   1.000
_cell.length_c   1.000
_cell.angle_alpha   90.00
_cell.angle_beta   90.00
_cell.angle_gamma   90.00
#
_symmetry.space_group_name_H-M   'P 1'
#
loop_
_entity.id
_entity.type
_entity.pdbx_description
1 polymer ?
#
loop_
_entity_poly.entity_id
_entity_poly.type
_entity_poly.pdbx_seq_one_letter_code
_entity_poly.pdbx_strand_id
1 'polypeptide(L)' 'MLPHHVNLCQRVFDRAKAARRISVESDANDPVAALVLTLYRHGVHEEDDLLARVLAALDEES' A
#
# COMPACT_ATOMS: atom_id res chain seq x y z
N MET A 1 7.74 9.78 -17.13
CA MET A 1 6.52 9.23 -16.50
C MET A 1 6.86 7.85 -15.98
N LEU A 2 6.54 7.55 -14.72
CA LEU A 2 6.67 6.20 -14.19
C LEU A 2 5.65 5.27 -14.88
N PRO A 3 5.96 3.97 -15.03
CA PRO A 3 4.99 3.00 -15.54
C PRO A 3 3.67 3.05 -14.75
N HIS A 4 2.55 2.73 -15.40
CA HIS A 4 1.21 2.83 -14.80
C HIS A 4 1.11 2.09 -13.44
N HIS A 5 1.69 0.89 -13.36
CA HIS A 5 1.73 0.10 -12.14
C HIS A 5 2.51 0.77 -11.00
N VAL A 6 3.62 1.45 -11.30
CA VAL A 6 4.41 2.17 -10.29
C VAL A 6 3.61 3.34 -9.73
N ASN A 7 2.89 4.08 -10.59
CA ASN A 7 2.07 5.21 -10.15
C ASN A 7 0.90 4.74 -9.28
N LEU A 8 0.21 3.67 -9.67
CA LEU A 8 -0.85 3.06 -8.86
C LEU A 8 -0.33 2.65 -7.48
N CYS A 9 0.74 1.85 -7.42
CA CYS A 9 1.31 1.39 -6.16
C CYS A 9 1.74 2.55 -5.27
N GLN A 10 2.34 3.60 -5.84
CA GLN A 10 2.73 4.80 -5.09
C GLN A 10 1.50 5.51 -4.47
N ARG A 11 0.42 5.71 -5.23
CA ARG A 11 -0.81 6.34 -4.71
C ARG A 11 -1.43 5.53 -3.57
N VAL A 12 -1.47 4.21 -3.70
CA VAL A 12 -2.01 3.34 -2.65
C VAL A 12 -1.12 3.38 -1.40
N PHE A 13 0.19 3.33 -1.57
CA PHE A 13 1.15 3.46 -0.47
C PHE A 13 0.95 4.78 0.31
N ASP A 14 0.86 5.91 -0.40
CA ASP A 14 0.67 7.22 0.22
C ASP A 14 -0.67 7.31 0.95
N ARG A 15 -1.75 6.76 0.36
CA ARG A 15 -3.08 6.70 1.00
C ARG A 15 -3.08 5.81 2.24
N ALA A 16 -2.43 4.65 2.19
CA ALA A 16 -2.32 3.73 3.33
C ALA A 16 -1.57 4.38 4.50
N LYS A 17 -0.45 5.05 4.20
CA LYS A 17 0.31 5.82 5.21
C LYS A 17 -0.52 6.93 5.85
N ALA A 18 -1.24 7.70 5.03
CA ALA A 18 -2.10 8.77 5.53
C ALA A 18 -3.21 8.23 6.43
N ALA A 19 -3.85 7.13 6.05
CA ALA A 19 -4.91 6.48 6.83
C ALA A 19 -4.41 6.00 8.21
N ARG A 20 -3.17 5.49 8.27
CA ARG A 20 -2.55 4.96 9.50
C ARG A 20 -1.68 5.97 10.24
N ARG A 21 -1.56 7.21 9.74
CA ARG A 21 -0.68 8.25 10.29
C ARG A 21 0.78 7.79 10.43
N ILE A 22 1.24 6.99 9.47
CA ILE A 22 2.61 6.47 9.45
C ILE A 22 3.55 7.60 9.02
N SER A 23 4.49 7.95 9.89
CA SER A 23 5.54 8.93 9.59
C SER A 23 6.45 8.45 8.47
N VAL A 24 7.08 9.37 7.75
CA VAL A 24 8.09 9.04 6.73
C VAL A 24 9.30 8.30 7.31
N GLU A 25 9.59 8.52 8.59
CA GLU A 25 10.73 7.88 9.29
C GLU A 25 10.35 6.58 10.01
N SER A 26 9.09 6.13 9.89
CA SER A 26 8.62 4.93 10.57
C SER A 26 9.13 3.66 9.91
N ASP A 27 9.56 2.68 10.69
CA ASP A 27 9.88 1.33 10.21
C ASP A 27 8.65 0.63 9.57
N ALA A 28 7.43 1.13 9.82
CA ALA A 28 6.22 0.62 9.20
C ALA A 28 6.10 0.96 7.70
N ASN A 29 6.96 1.82 7.15
CA ASN A 29 6.95 2.11 5.70
C ASN A 29 7.31 0.88 4.87
N ASP A 30 8.32 0.11 5.28
CA ASP A 30 8.80 -1.07 4.56
C ASP A 30 7.74 -2.17 4.44
N PRO A 31 7.05 -2.60 5.52
CA PRO A 31 5.99 -3.61 5.41
C PRO A 31 4.79 -3.10 4.61
N VAL A 32 4.41 -1.82 4.72
CA VAL A 32 3.32 -1.26 3.89
C VAL A 32 3.67 -1.30 2.40
N ALA A 33 4.89 -0.91 2.04
CA ALA A 33 5.35 -0.98 0.64
C ALA A 33 5.40 -2.44 0.14
N ALA A 34 5.93 -3.35 0.96
CA ALA A 34 5.99 -4.78 0.63
C ALA A 34 4.59 -5.37 0.41
N LEU A 35 3.61 -4.99 1.23
CA LEU A 35 2.23 -5.45 1.16
C LEU A 35 1.54 -4.94 -0.12
N VAL A 36 1.69 -3.65 -0.45
CA VAL A 36 1.16 -3.06 -1.70
C VAL A 36 1.70 -3.81 -2.93
N LEU A 37 3.03 -4.00 -3.00
CA LEU A 37 3.67 -4.70 -4.12
C LEU A 37 3.27 -6.17 -4.20
N THR A 38 3.06 -6.81 -3.06
CA THR A 38 2.63 -8.21 -2.99
C THR A 38 1.20 -8.36 -3.51
N LEU A 39 0.25 -7.59 -2.99
CA LEU A 39 -1.14 -7.63 -3.44
C LEU A 39 -1.29 -7.27 -4.93
N TYR A 40 -0.53 -6.29 -5.41
CA TYR A 40 -0.49 -5.97 -6.84
C TYR A 40 0.00 -7.15 -7.68
N ARG A 41 1.09 -7.81 -7.28
CA ARG A 41 1.60 -9.02 -7.96
C ARG A 41 0.63 -10.20 -7.93
N HIS A 42 -0.26 -10.25 -6.95
CA HIS A 42 -1.34 -11.24 -6.85
C HIS A 42 -2.58 -10.90 -7.69
N GLY A 43 -2.54 -9.82 -8.48
CA GLY A 43 -3.58 -9.47 -9.45
C GLY A 43 -4.58 -8.43 -8.98
N VAL A 44 -4.33 -7.76 -7.84
CA VAL A 44 -5.19 -6.67 -7.35
C VAL A 44 -4.71 -5.36 -7.98
N HIS A 45 -5.35 -4.97 -9.08
CA HIS A 45 -4.94 -3.80 -9.88
C HIS A 45 -5.88 -2.60 -9.75
N GLU A 46 -7.04 -2.75 -9.11
CA GLU A 46 -7.94 -1.63 -8.83
C GLU A 46 -7.49 -0.88 -7.58
N GLU A 47 -7.40 0.45 -7.66
CA GLU A 47 -6.78 1.27 -6.60
C GLU A 47 -7.48 1.12 -5.25
N ASP A 48 -8.81 1.23 -5.23
CA ASP A 48 -9.58 1.20 -3.99
C ASP A 48 -9.66 -0.20 -3.39
N ASP A 49 -9.71 -1.25 -4.21
CA ASP A 49 -9.64 -2.65 -3.74
C ASP A 49 -8.24 -2.96 -3.17
N LEU A 50 -7.19 -2.49 -3.86
CA LEU A 50 -5.81 -2.62 -3.38
C LEU A 50 -5.63 -1.92 -2.03
N LEU A 51 -6.12 -0.68 -1.89
CA LEU A 51 -6.07 0.05 -0.64
C LEU A 51 -6.86 -0.64 0.48
N ALA A 52 -8.09 -1.09 0.20
CA ALA A 52 -8.92 -1.77 1.19
C ALA A 52 -8.23 -3.03 1.73
N ARG A 53 -7.63 -3.84 0.86
CA ARG A 53 -6.90 -5.05 1.27
C ARG A 53 -5.61 -4.73 2.02
N VAL A 54 -4.88 -3.68 1.62
CA VAL A 54 -3.70 -3.20 2.36
C VAL A 54 -4.09 -2.79 3.78
N LEU A 55 -5.16 -2.00 3.93
CA LEU A 55 -5.61 -1.54 5.25
C LEU A 55 -6.10 -2.69 6.12
N ALA A 56 -6.82 -3.65 5.56
CA ALA A 56 -7.29 -4.84 6.27
C ALA A 56 -6.12 -5.71 6.75
N ALA A 57 -5.13 -5.97 5.89
CA ALA A 57 -3.96 -6.75 6.29
C ALA A 57 -3.10 -6.05 7.36
N LEU A 58 -3.05 -4.71 7.35
CA LEU A 58 -2.40 -3.94 8.43
C LEU A 58 -3.16 -4.01 9.77
N ASP A 59 -4.48 -4.25 9.75
CA ASP A 59 -5.25 -4.47 10.98
C ASP A 59 -5.07 -5.88 11.55
N GLU A 60 -4.82 -6.88 10.71
CA GLU A 60 -4.64 -8.27 11.14
C GLU A 60 -3.28 -8.53 11.82
N GLU A 61 -2.25 -7.73 11.52
CA GLU A 61 -0.93 -7.83 12.14
C GLU A 61 -0.76 -7.02 13.44
N SER A 62 -1.79 -6.30 13.90
CA SER A 62 -1.73 -5.41 15.07
C SER A 62 -2.22 -6.02 16.38
#